data_AF-A0A528B849-F1
#
_entry.id   AF-A0A528B849-F1
#
_cell.length_a   1.000
_cell.length_b   1.000
_cell.length_c   1.000
_cell.angle_alpha   90.00
_cell.angle_beta   90.00
_cell.angle_gamma   90.00
#
_symmetry.space_group_name_H-M   'P 1'
#
loop_
_entity.id
_entity.type
_entity.pdbx_description
1 polymer ?
#
loop_
_entity_poly.entity_id
_entity_poly.type
_entity_poly.pdbx_seq_one_letter_code
_entity_poly.pdbx_strand_id
1 'polypeptide(L)' 'RDLPTSSRSLEDFLQRVAEEMKSTRPVNPEDATRSVFKVIARHVDLGQSAKVRDALPKQIRSLWPESVGV' A
#
# COMPACT_ATOMS: atom_id res chain seq x y z
N ARG A 1 -5.37 -20.56 -9.81
CA ARG A 1 -4.16 -20.56 -8.94
C ARG A 1 -3.69 -19.12 -8.87
N ASP A 2 -4.09 -18.37 -7.84
CA ASP A 2 -3.57 -17.02 -7.61
C ASP A 2 -2.14 -17.16 -7.06
N LEU A 3 -1.16 -16.95 -7.93
CA LEU A 3 0.23 -16.80 -7.52
C LEU A 3 0.38 -15.40 -6.90
N PRO A 4 1.09 -15.25 -5.77
CA PRO A 4 1.38 -13.92 -5.22
C PRO A 4 2.08 -13.10 -6.31
N THR A 5 1.36 -12.11 -6.83
CA THR A 5 1.85 -11.30 -7.94
C THR A 5 2.90 -10.39 -7.33
N SER A 6 4.17 -10.72 -7.56
CA SER A 6 5.29 -9.89 -7.15
C SER A 6 5.29 -8.69 -8.09
N SER A 7 4.48 -7.66 -7.80
CA SER A 7 4.57 -6.37 -8.47
C SER A 7 5.97 -5.83 -8.23
N ARG A 8 6.88 -6.09 -9.18
CA ARG A 8 8.30 -5.75 -9.06
C ARG A 8 8.52 -4.24 -9.08
N SER A 9 7.50 -3.47 -9.48
CA SER A 9 7.53 -2.02 -9.64
C SER A 9 6.38 -1.34 -8.91
N LEU A 10 6.66 -0.16 -8.35
CA LEU A 10 5.65 0.72 -7.74
C LEU A 10 4.52 1.06 -8.72
N GLU A 11 4.86 1.33 -9.97
CA GLU A 11 3.91 1.69 -11.03
C GLU A 11 2.90 0.58 -11.33
N ASP A 12 3.34 -0.67 -11.38
CA ASP A 12 2.44 -1.83 -11.61
C ASP A 12 1.42 -1.96 -10.48
N PHE A 13 1.89 -1.77 -9.24
CA PHE A 13 1.02 -1.77 -8.06
C PHE A 13 0.00 -0.62 -8.11
N LEU A 14 0.48 0.61 -8.37
CA LEU A 14 -0.39 1.79 -8.46
C LEU A 14 -1.37 1.70 -9.64
N GLN A 15 -0.95 1.12 -10.76
CA GLN A 15 -1.82 0.86 -11.90
C GLN A 15 -2.92 -0.13 -11.51
N ARG A 16 -2.60 -1.21 -10.80
CA ARG A 16 -3.60 -2.15 -10.28
C ARG A 16 -4.59 -1.45 -9.35
N VAL A 17 -4.10 -0.64 -8.42
CA VAL A 17 -4.96 0.16 -7.53
C VAL A 17 -5.85 1.10 -8.34
N ALA A 18 -5.30 1.76 -9.36
CA ALA A 18 -6.06 2.63 -10.25
C ALA A 18 -7.16 1.86 -11.00
N GLU A 19 -6.87 0.69 -11.56
CA GLU A 19 -7.85 -0.17 -12.24
C GLU A 19 -9.01 -0.54 -11.31
N GLU A 20 -8.71 -0.96 -10.07
CA GLU A 20 -9.74 -1.33 -9.09
C GLU A 20 -10.56 -0.09 -8.64
N MET A 21 -9.92 1.09 -8.62
CA MET A 21 -10.56 2.36 -8.25
C MET A 21 -11.24 3.06 -9.44
N LYS A 22 -11.14 2.56 -10.68
CA LYS A 22 -11.75 3.20 -11.88
C LYS A 22 -13.26 3.38 -11.78
N SER A 23 -13.95 2.54 -11.01
CA SER A 23 -15.41 2.68 -10.77
C SER A 23 -15.76 3.71 -9.70
N THR A 24 -14.77 4.29 -9.02
CA THR A 24 -14.96 5.32 -8.00
C THR A 24 -14.52 6.69 -8.52
N ARG A 25 -14.64 7.73 -7.67
CA ARG A 25 -14.19 9.09 -8.01
C ARG A 25 -12.74 9.08 -8.52
N PRO A 26 -12.36 10.01 -9.40
CA PRO A 26 -10.98 10.17 -9.80
C PRO A 26 -10.15 10.61 -8.58
N VAL A 27 -9.47 9.65 -7.98
CA VAL A 27 -8.52 9.86 -6.88
C VAL A 27 -7.14 9.43 -7.37
N ASN A 28 -6.10 10.13 -6.91
CA ASN A 28 -4.74 9.73 -7.22
C ASN A 28 -4.46 8.38 -6.54
N PRO A 29 -4.10 7.32 -7.29
CA PRO A 29 -3.88 5.98 -6.74
C PRO A 29 -2.75 5.95 -5.69
N GLU A 30 -1.74 6.82 -5.81
CA GLU A 30 -0.69 6.94 -4.80
C GLU A 30 -1.23 7.49 -3.48
N ASP A 31 -2.05 8.54 -3.56
CA ASP A 31 -2.64 9.19 -2.38
C ASP A 31 -3.63 8.28 -1.66
N ALA A 32 -4.43 7.53 -2.42
CA ALA A 32 -5.31 6.49 -1.91
C ALA A 32 -4.51 5.37 -1.21
N THR A 33 -3.44 4.88 -1.84
CA THR A 33 -2.56 3.84 -1.27
C THR A 33 -1.95 4.31 0.04
N ARG A 34 -1.38 5.52 0.07
CA ARG A 34 -0.77 6.13 1.26
C ARG A 34 -1.78 6.30 2.39
N SER A 35 -3.00 6.71 2.06
CA SER A 35 -4.10 6.85 3.01
C SER A 35 -4.47 5.51 3.64
N VAL A 36 -4.60 4.43 2.85
CA VAL A 36 -4.85 3.08 3.36
C VAL A 36 -3.70 2.60 4.25
N PHE A 37 -2.45 2.78 3.82
CA PHE A 37 -1.28 2.41 4.63
C PHE A 37 -1.26 3.16 5.97
N LYS A 38 -1.64 4.44 6.00
CA LYS A 38 -1.77 5.21 7.24
C LYS A 38 -2.88 4.67 8.15
N VAL A 39 -4.02 4.25 7.59
CA VAL A 39 -5.10 3.63 8.37
C VAL A 39 -4.65 2.30 8.96
N ILE A 40 -4.02 1.44 8.16
CA ILE A 40 -3.44 0.17 8.61
C ILE A 40 -2.42 0.44 9.72
N ALA A 41 -1.47 1.34 9.48
CA ALA A 41 -0.41 1.63 10.43
C ALA A 41 -0.94 2.25 11.76
N ARG A 42 -2.10 2.90 11.73
CA ARG A 42 -2.77 3.46 12.92
C ARG A 42 -3.62 2.45 13.69
N HIS A 43 -4.24 1.48 13.02
CA HIS A 43 -5.20 0.55 13.64
C HIS A 43 -4.65 -0.87 13.84
N VAL A 44 -3.62 -1.24 13.09
CA VAL A 44 -2.95 -2.53 13.20
C VAL A 44 -1.74 -2.37 14.11
N ASP A 45 -1.58 -3.33 15.04
CA ASP A 45 -0.45 -3.40 15.95
C ASP A 45 0.89 -3.22 15.22
N LEU A 46 1.85 -2.54 15.87
CA LEU A 46 3.14 -2.19 15.31
C LEU A 46 3.89 -3.42 14.76
N GLY A 47 3.77 -4.57 15.44
CA GLY A 47 4.41 -5.82 15.02
C GLY A 47 3.77 -6.44 13.78
N GLN A 48 2.46 -6.28 13.60
CA GLN A 48 1.75 -6.82 12.44
C GLN A 48 1.88 -5.90 11.22
N SER A 49 1.81 -4.59 11.42
CA SER A 49 2.06 -3.61 10.35
C SER A 49 3.52 -3.67 9.85
N ALA A 50 4.50 -3.92 10.74
CA ALA A 50 5.88 -4.15 10.35
C ALA A 50 6.06 -5.41 9.48
N LYS A 51 5.35 -6.50 9.79
CA LYS A 51 5.35 -7.72 8.95
C LYS A 51 4.75 -7.49 7.57
N VAL A 52 3.63 -6.76 7.50
CA VAL A 52 3.01 -6.40 6.21
C VAL A 52 3.97 -5.53 5.39
N ARG A 53 4.59 -4.52 6.02
CA ARG A 53 5.62 -3.69 5.36
C ARG A 53 6.80 -4.53 4.87
N ASP A 54 7.27 -5.51 5.64
CA ASP A 54 8.39 -6.35 5.22
C ASP A 54 8.03 -7.36 4.13
N ALA A 55 6.78 -7.81 4.07
CA ALA A 55 6.27 -8.63 2.97
C ALA A 55 6.20 -7.84 1.64
N LEU A 56 6.19 -6.51 1.68
CA LEU A 56 6.11 -5.66 0.49
C LEU A 56 7.48 -5.41 -0.16
N PRO A 57 7.54 -5.20 -1.49
CA PRO A 57 8.72 -4.74 -2.22
C PRO A 57 9.24 -3.40 -1.70
N LYS A 58 10.57 -3.18 -1.74
CA LYS A 58 11.23 -1.94 -1.26
C LYS A 58 10.59 -0.65 -1.81
N GLN A 59 10.18 -0.64 -3.08
CA GLN A 59 9.57 0.55 -3.67
C GLN A 59 8.19 0.87 -3.07
N ILE A 60 7.39 -0.15 -2.72
CA ILE A 60 6.08 0.04 -2.09
C ILE A 60 6.25 0.43 -0.61
N ARG A 61 7.29 -0.07 0.06
CA ARG A 61 7.65 0.37 1.43
C ARG A 61 7.90 1.87 1.50
N SER A 62 8.35 2.50 0.41
CA SER A 62 8.55 3.95 0.35
C SER A 62 7.26 4.76 0.50
N LEU A 63 6.10 4.15 0.25
CA LEU A 63 4.78 4.79 0.47
C LEU A 63 4.28 4.62 1.90
N TRP A 64 4.94 3.80 2.73
CA TRP A 64 4.53 3.57 4.10
C TRP A 64 4.88 4.79 4.96
N PRO A 65 3.97 5.29 5.82
CA PRO A 65 4.27 6.43 6.67
C PRO A 65 5.41 6.10 7.66
N GLU A 66 6.44 6.94 7.69
CA GLU A 66 7.62 6.76 8.56
C GLU A 66 7.31 6.97 10.04
N SER A 67 6.20 7.62 10.37
CA SER A 67 5.76 7.89 11.75
C SER A 67 4.38 7.29 12.01
N VAL A 68 4.38 6.13 12.65
CA VAL A 68 3.27 5.72 13.54
C VAL A 68 3.70 6.17 14.93
N GLY A 69 3.19 7.32 15.37
CA GLY A 69 3.49 7.81 16.72
C GLY A 69 3.30 9.32 16.84
N VAL A 70 2.06 9.74 17.09
CA VAL A 70 1.72 10.84 18.02
C VAL A 70 0.52 10.40 18.84
#